data_AF-A0A8T4JC49-F1
#
_entry.id   AF-A0A8T4JC49-F1
#
_cell.length_a   1.000
_cell.length_b   1.000
_cell.length_c   1.000
_cell.angle_alpha   90.00
_cell.angle_beta   90.00
_cell.angle_gamma   90.00
#
_symmetry.space_group_name_H-M   'P 1'
#
loop_
_entity.id
_entity.type
_entity.pdbx_description
1 polymer ?
#
loop_
_entity_poly.entity_id
_entity_poly.type
_entity_poly.pdbx_seq_one_letter_code
_entity_poly.pdbx_strand_id
1 'polypeptide(L)' 'MSLTIKVKGMHCPSCKMLIEEELEDNGATNIEISFDAETQEGLVVCENIDEKKAKELIEELGDYKIHE' A
#
# COMPACT_ATOMS: atom_id res chain seq x y z
N MET A 1 13.86 -10.24 -3.24
CA MET A 1 12.63 -11.04 -3.47
C MET A 1 11.53 -10.03 -3.22
N SER A 2 10.87 -9.58 -4.28
CA SER A 2 9.96 -8.46 -4.19
C SER A 2 8.56 -8.91 -3.81
N LEU A 3 7.97 -8.16 -2.90
CA LEU A 3 6.60 -8.31 -2.46
C LEU A 3 5.72 -7.43 -3.34
N THR A 4 4.58 -7.95 -3.78
CA THR A 4 3.64 -7.20 -4.60
C THR A 4 2.25 -7.31 -4.01
N ILE A 5 1.67 -6.17 -3.65
CA ILE A 5 0.35 -6.05 -3.03
C ILE A 5 -0.57 -5.29 -3.98
N LYS A 6 -1.74 -5.87 -4.26
CA LYS A 6 -2.80 -5.23 -5.02
C LYS A 6 -3.84 -4.69 -4.06
N VAL A 7 -4.09 -3.39 -4.16
CA VAL A 7 -5.05 -2.66 -3.33
C VAL A 7 -6.21 -2.25 -4.22
N LYS A 8 -7.43 -2.70 -3.92
CA LYS A 8 -8.63 -2.28 -4.67
C LYS A 8 -9.30 -1.12 -3.95
N GLY A 9 -9.76 -0.11 -4.69
CA GLY A 9 -10.51 1.01 -4.14
C GLY A 9 -9.65 2.14 -3.58
N MET A 10 -8.39 2.28 -4.01
CA MET A 10 -7.53 3.41 -3.66
C MET A 10 -8.07 4.70 -4.33
N HIS A 11 -9.14 5.28 -3.79
CA HIS A 11 -9.81 6.46 -4.35
C HIS A 11 -9.11 7.78 -4.05
N CYS A 12 -8.11 7.77 -3.16
CA CYS A 12 -7.41 8.99 -2.76
C CYS A 12 -5.91 8.95 -3.14
N PRO A 13 -5.42 9.91 -3.94
CA PRO A 13 -3.99 10.02 -4.26
C PRO A 13 -3.12 10.26 -3.03
N SER A 14 -3.70 10.75 -1.92
CA SER A 14 -3.00 10.92 -0.64
C SER A 14 -2.62 9.59 0.02
N CYS A 15 -3.30 8.48 -0.29
CA CYS A 15 -2.95 7.16 0.26
C CYS A 15 -1.58 6.67 -0.21
N LYS A 16 -1.14 7.08 -1.42
CA LYS A 16 0.17 6.68 -1.94
C LYS A 16 1.31 7.13 -1.03
N MET A 17 1.32 8.43 -0.67
CA MET A 17 2.40 9.01 0.12
C MET A 17 2.48 8.37 1.50
N LEU A 18 1.33 8.16 2.15
CA LEU A 18 1.25 7.50 3.44
C LEU A 18 1.76 6.05 3.39
N ILE A 19 1.37 5.28 2.36
CA ILE A 19 1.83 3.90 2.19
C ILE A 19 3.33 3.84 1.96
N GLU A 20 3.87 4.77 1.16
CA GLU A 20 5.31 4.84 0.90
C GLU A 20 6.10 5.12 2.18
N GLU A 21 5.70 6.16 2.93
CA GLU A 21 6.33 6.55 4.19
C GLU A 21 6.29 5.40 5.22
N GLU A 22 5.11 4.80 5.42
CA GLU A 22 4.96 3.79 6.47
C GLU A 22 5.68 2.48 6.13
N LEU A 23 5.75 2.11 4.86
CA LEU A 23 6.57 0.99 4.41
C LEU A 23 8.06 1.29 4.63
N GLU A 24 8.52 2.50 4.30
CA GLU A 24 9.90 2.94 4.49
C GLU A 24 10.30 2.94 5.98
N ASP A 25 9.46 3.52 6.85
CA ASP A 25 9.66 3.53 8.31
C ASP A 25 9.73 2.11 8.91
N ASN A 26 9.02 1.17 8.30
CA ASN A 26 9.04 -0.24 8.67
C ASN A 26 10.19 -1.05 8.06
N GLY A 27 11.11 -0.40 7.35
CA GLY A 27 12.33 -0.99 6.79
C GLY A 27 12.16 -1.60 5.40
N ALA A 28 11.03 -1.34 4.73
CA ALA A 28 10.87 -1.70 3.34
C ALA A 28 11.80 -0.84 2.48
N THR A 29 12.28 -1.43 1.39
CA THR A 29 13.18 -0.79 0.44
C THR A 29 12.67 -1.01 -0.96
N ASN A 30 13.10 -0.19 -1.91
CA ASN A 30 12.73 -0.36 -3.32
C ASN A 30 11.20 -0.33 -3.51
N ILE A 31 10.56 0.68 -2.91
CA ILE A 31 9.10 0.84 -2.89
C ILE A 31 8.65 1.48 -4.21
N GLU A 32 7.77 0.79 -4.95
CA GLU A 32 7.12 1.31 -6.16
C GLU A 32 5.61 1.25 -6.01
N ILE A 33 4.94 2.38 -6.14
CA ILE A 33 3.48 2.48 -6.05
C ILE A 33 2.91 3.00 -7.36
N SER A 34 2.12 2.16 -8.02
CA SER A 34 1.37 2.46 -9.23
C SER A 34 -0.12 2.51 -8.93
N PHE A 35 -0.83 3.43 -9.57
CA PHE A 35 -2.28 3.56 -9.46
C PHE A 35 -2.90 3.52 -10.85
N ASP A 36 -3.87 2.63 -11.03
CA ASP A 36 -4.68 2.54 -12.22
C ASP A 36 -6.03 3.21 -11.96
N ALA A 37 -6.24 4.37 -12.60
CA ALA A 37 -7.46 5.14 -12.45
C ALA A 37 -8.66 4.51 -13.18
N GLU A 38 -8.42 3.70 -14.20
CA GLU A 38 -9.47 3.03 -14.98
C GLU A 38 -10.07 1.87 -14.17
N THR A 39 -9.22 1.07 -13.52
CA THR A 39 -9.68 -0.05 -12.69
C THR A 39 -9.86 0.30 -11.21
N GLN A 40 -9.43 1.50 -10.80
CA GLN A 40 -9.40 1.95 -9.41
C GLN A 40 -8.58 1.00 -8.51
N GLU A 41 -7.50 0.46 -9.07
CA GLU A 41 -6.59 -0.47 -8.40
C GLU A 41 -5.22 0.18 -8.19
N GLY A 42 -4.70 0.07 -6.97
CA GLY A 42 -3.31 0.36 -6.64
C GLY A 42 -2.46 -0.90 -6.65
N LEU A 43 -1.23 -0.80 -7.15
CA LEU A 43 -0.20 -1.82 -7.07
C LEU A 43 0.96 -1.26 -6.26
N VAL A 44 1.28 -1.93 -5.16
CA VAL A 44 2.39 -1.59 -4.28
C VAL A 44 3.43 -2.69 -4.38
N VAL A 45 4.65 -2.36 -4.76
CA VAL A 45 5.79 -3.27 -4.83
C VAL A 45 6.82 -2.79 -3.82
N CYS A 46 7.35 -3.67 -2.99
CA CYS A 46 8.40 -3.34 -2.04
C CYS A 46 9.28 -4.55 -1.74
N GLU A 47 10.47 -4.32 -1.20
CA GLU A 47 11.42 -5.36 -0.80
C GLU A 47 11.78 -5.20 0.68
N ASN A 48 12.34 -6.26 1.27
CA ASN A 48 12.83 -6.24 2.66
C ASN A 48 11.75 -6.05 3.74
N ILE A 49 10.50 -6.43 3.46
CA ILE A 49 9.39 -6.44 4.42
C ILE A 49 8.56 -7.71 4.29
N ASP A 50 8.01 -8.19 5.41
CA ASP A 50 7.10 -9.33 5.43
C ASP A 50 5.73 -9.01 4.81
N GLU A 51 5.19 -9.96 4.04
CA GLU A 51 3.88 -9.80 3.40
C GLU A 51 2.77 -9.44 4.38
N LYS A 52 2.73 -10.12 5.54
CA LYS A 52 1.72 -9.85 6.58
C LYS A 52 1.80 -8.42 7.06
N LYS A 53 3.01 -7.98 7.42
CA LYS A 53 3.24 -6.65 7.97
C LYS A 53 2.88 -5.57 6.94
N ALA A 54 3.32 -5.72 5.69
CA ALA A 54 2.98 -4.78 4.64
C ALA A 54 1.47 -4.70 4.36
N LYS A 55 0.73 -5.82 4.43
CA LYS A 55 -0.73 -5.81 4.32
C LYS A 55 -1.39 -5.07 5.49
N GLU A 56 -0.98 -5.37 6.72
CA GLU A 56 -1.49 -4.70 7.92
C GLU A 56 -1.30 -3.18 7.85
N LEU A 57 -0.10 -2.72 7.47
CA LEU A 57 0.18 -1.29 7.28
C LEU A 57 -0.74 -0.65 6.23
N ILE A 58 -0.91 -1.29 5.08
CA ILE A 58 -1.78 -0.77 4.01
C ILE A 58 -3.26 -0.74 4.44
N GLU A 59 -3.71 -1.73 5.20
CA GLU A 59 -5.07 -1.77 5.76
C GLU A 59 -5.29 -0.71 6.85
N GLU A 60 -4.29 -0.46 7.71
CA GLU A 60 -4.35 0.58 8.76
C GLU A 60 -4.33 2.01 8.17
N LEU A 61 -3.53 2.26 7.14
CA LEU A 61 -3.41 3.57 6.49
C LEU A 61 -4.64 4.00 5.70
N GLY A 62 -5.52 3.05 5.36
CA GLY A 62 -6.69 3.31 4.55
C GLY A 62 -7.72 4.25 5.18
N ASP A 63 -7.68 4.48 6.51
CA ASP A 63 -8.73 5.15 7.30
C ASP A 63 -10.14 4.82 6.77
N TYR A 64 -10.35 3.57 6.33
CA TYR A 64 -11.68 3.14 5.93
C TYR A 64 -12.36 2.72 7.22
N LYS A 65 -13.19 3.61 7.76
CA LYS A 65 -14.27 3.21 8.66
C LYS A 65 -15.07 2.11 7.95
N ILE A 66 -14.85 0.86 8.35
CA ILE A 66 -15.84 -0.19 8.13
C ILE A 66 -17.12 0.28 8.83
N HIS A 67 -18.13 0.64 8.05
CA HIS A 67 -19.48 0.74 8.56
C HIS A 67 -20.34 -0.33 7.89
N GLU A 68 -20.95 -1.09 8.80
CA GLU A 68 -21.84 -2.25 8.65
C GLU A 68 -23.04 -2.00 7.75
#